data_AF-A0A2E6XGN2-F1
#
_entry.id   AF-A0A2E6XGN2-F1
#
_cell.length_a   1.000
_cell.length_b   1.000
_cell.length_c   1.000
_cell.angle_alpha   90.00
_cell.angle_beta   90.00
_cell.angle_gamma   90.00
#
_symmetry.space_group_name_H-M   'P 1'
#
loop_
_entity.id
_entity.type
_entity.pdbx_description
1 polymer ?
#
loop_
_entity_poly.entity_id
_entity_poly.type
_entity_poly.pdbx_seq_one_letter_code
_entity_poly.pdbx_strand_id
1 'polypeptide(L)' 'MWVQTGRKISGISLASALVALAVAPVVFGVLGVLLGAAGVAKGDRIGGMAGVVASAVLAVTGYYLAGEMLT' A
#
# COMPACT_ATOMS: atom_id res chain seq x y z
N MET A 1 28.49 -21.78 -10.74
CA MET A 1 28.53 -20.52 -9.94
C MET A 1 27.34 -19.60 -10.22
N TRP A 2 26.92 -19.39 -11.48
CA TRP A 2 25.76 -18.54 -11.85
C TRP A 2 24.39 -18.97 -11.29
N VAL A 3 24.15 -20.28 -11.17
CA VAL A 3 22.86 -20.82 -10.67
C VAL A 3 22.61 -20.50 -9.19
N GLN A 4 23.66 -20.47 -8.36
CA GLN A 4 23.55 -20.10 -6.93
C GLN A 4 23.28 -18.60 -6.75
N THR A 5 23.89 -17.74 -7.58
CA THR A 5 23.64 -16.29 -7.57
C THR A 5 22.21 -15.98 -8.04
N GLY A 6 21.75 -16.63 -9.12
CA GLY A 6 20.37 -16.48 -9.61
C GLY A 6 19.32 -16.91 -8.58
N ARG A 7 19.57 -17.99 -7.84
CA ARG A 7 18.67 -18.47 -6.77
C ARG A 7 18.62 -17.50 -5.58
N LYS A 8 19.76 -16.90 -5.21
CA LYS A 8 19.83 -15.85 -4.18
C LYS A 8 19.11 -14.57 -4.61
N ILE A 9 19.31 -14.12 -5.84
CA ILE A 9 18.63 -12.93 -6.39
C ILE A 9 17.12 -13.15 -6.46
N SER A 10 16.68 -14.33 -6.92
CA SER A 10 15.27 -14.69 -6.95
C SER A 10 14.64 -14.69 -5.55
N GLY A 11 15.35 -15.20 -4.53
CA GLY A 11 14.88 -15.13 -3.15
C GLY A 11 14.75 -13.70 -2.61
N ILE A 12 15.71 -12.83 -2.92
CA ILE A 12 15.67 -11.41 -2.53
C ILE A 12 14.53 -10.68 -3.24
N SER A 13 14.29 -10.95 -4.53
CA SER A 13 13.19 -10.34 -5.29
C SER A 13 11.81 -10.77 -4.78
N LEU A 14 11.66 -12.02 -4.35
CA LEU A 14 10.43 -12.49 -3.71
C LEU A 14 10.22 -11.82 -2.35
N ALA A 15 11.28 -11.73 -1.53
CA ALA A 15 11.22 -11.05 -0.24
C ALA A 15 10.86 -9.56 -0.39
N SER A 16 11.45 -8.87 -1.37
CA SER A 16 11.13 -7.46 -1.62
C SER A 16 9.72 -7.25 -2.17
N ALA A 17 9.20 -8.18 -2.98
CA ALA A 17 7.80 -8.15 -3.44
C ALA A 17 6.81 -8.29 -2.27
N LEU A 18 7.11 -9.19 -1.33
CA LEU A 18 6.32 -9.37 -0.11
C LEU A 18 6.34 -8.15 0.80
N VAL A 19 7.51 -7.52 0.97
CA VAL A 19 7.63 -6.25 1.71
C VAL A 19 6.86 -5.13 1.00
N ALA A 20 6.94 -5.05 -0.34
CA ALA A 20 6.20 -4.06 -1.11
C ALA A 20 4.67 -4.23 -0.95
N LEU A 21 4.18 -5.48 -0.87
CA LEU A 21 2.78 -5.80 -0.63
C LEU A 21 2.28 -5.24 0.71
N ALA A 22 3.11 -5.28 1.76
CA ALA A 22 2.77 -4.74 3.08
C ALA A 22 2.90 -3.21 3.15
N VAL A 23 3.88 -2.63 2.45
CA VAL A 23 4.19 -1.19 2.52
C VAL A 23 3.26 -0.36 1.63
N ALA A 24 2.88 -0.87 0.45
CA ALA A 24 2.04 -0.13 -0.50
C ALA A 24 0.68 0.33 0.10
N PRO A 25 -0.09 -0.51 0.82
CA PRO A 25 -1.34 -0.09 1.45
C PRO A 25 -1.18 1.07 2.42
N VAL A 26 -0.10 1.06 3.20
CA VAL A 26 0.20 2.10 4.20
C VAL A 26 0.52 3.41 3.50
N VAL A 27 1.41 3.38 2.50
CA VAL A 27 1.85 4.59 1.78
C VAL A 27 0.69 5.19 0.97
N PHE A 28 0.01 4.39 0.15
CA PHE A 28 -1.10 4.88 -0.68
C PHE A 28 -2.32 5.28 0.17
N GLY A 29 -2.57 4.57 1.27
CA GLY A 29 -3.59 4.92 2.24
C GLY A 29 -3.39 6.31 2.83
N VAL A 30 -2.19 6.58 3.37
CA VAL A 30 -1.87 7.88 3.97
C VAL A 30 -1.89 9.00 2.92
N LEU A 31 -1.30 8.78 1.74
CA LEU A 31 -1.29 9.76 0.67
C LEU A 31 -2.71 10.10 0.19
N GLY A 32 -3.57 9.10 0.04
CA GLY A 32 -4.95 9.30 -0.38
C GLY A 32 -5.80 10.01 0.69
N VAL A 33 -5.53 9.77 1.98
CA VAL A 33 -6.12 10.56 3.08
C VAL A 33 -5.69 12.02 3.02
N LEU A 34 -4.40 12.29 2.81
CA LEU A 34 -3.89 13.66 2.68
C LEU A 34 -4.49 14.38 1.45
N LEU A 35 -4.59 13.68 0.32
CA LEU A 35 -5.16 14.24 -0.91
C LEU A 35 -6.66 14.52 -0.74
N GLY A 36 -7.40 13.60 -0.12
CA GLY A 36 -8.81 13.76 0.18
C GLY A 36 -9.05 14.92 1.15
N ALA A 37 -8.24 15.02 2.21
CA ALA A 37 -8.29 16.14 3.15
C ALA A 37 -8.00 17.49 2.47
N ALA A 38 -7.03 17.54 1.55
CA ALA A 38 -6.77 18.72 0.74
C ALA A 38 -7.96 19.07 -0.18
N GLY A 39 -8.67 18.07 -0.71
CA GLY A 39 -9.92 18.26 -1.46
C GLY A 39 -11.03 18.86 -0.61
N VAL A 40 -11.23 18.34 0.61
CA VAL A 40 -12.19 18.91 1.59
C VAL A 40 -11.85 20.36 1.90
N ALA A 41 -10.57 20.66 2.13
CA ALA A 41 -10.10 22.02 2.43
C ALA A 41 -10.34 23.02 1.28
N LYS A 42 -10.37 22.54 0.03
CA LYS A 42 -10.64 23.36 -1.17
C LYS A 42 -12.13 23.54 -1.48
N GLY A 43 -13.03 23.00 -0.65
CA GLY A 43 -14.47 23.18 -0.77
C GLY A 43 -15.20 21.99 -1.40
N ASP A 44 -14.50 21.00 -1.94
CA ASP A 44 -15.11 19.73 -2.38
C ASP A 44 -15.20 18.76 -1.19
N ARG A 45 -16.20 19.00 -0.34
CA ARG A 45 -16.38 18.24 0.91
C ARG A 45 -16.75 16.78 0.65
N ILE A 46 -17.60 16.51 -0.34
CA ILE A 46 -18.12 15.16 -0.60
C ILE A 46 -17.05 14.33 -1.30
N GLY A 47 -16.44 14.85 -2.38
CA GLY A 47 -15.36 14.15 -3.08
C GLY A 47 -14.13 13.97 -2.19
N GLY A 48 -13.77 15.00 -1.41
CA GLY A 48 -12.68 14.93 -0.44
C GLY A 48 -12.92 13.89 0.67
N MET A 49 -14.10 13.88 1.30
CA MET A 49 -14.44 12.87 2.32
C MET A 49 -14.47 11.46 1.73
N ALA A 50 -15.06 11.26 0.55
CA ALA A 50 -15.07 9.97 -0.13
C ALA A 50 -13.63 9.49 -0.41
N GLY A 51 -12.74 10.39 -0.83
CA GLY A 51 -11.32 10.09 -1.04
C GLY A 51 -10.60 9.67 0.24
N VAL A 52 -10.85 10.36 1.37
CA VAL A 52 -10.31 10.00 2.69
C VAL A 52 -10.78 8.60 3.11
N VAL A 53 -12.09 8.35 3.03
CA VAL A 53 -12.68 7.07 3.44
C VAL A 53 -12.19 5.93 2.56
N ALA A 54 -12.21 6.10 1.24
CA ALA A 54 -11.72 5.09 0.30
C ALA A 54 -10.25 4.74 0.55
N SER A 55 -9.42 5.75 0.84
CA SER A 55 -7.99 5.55 1.10
C SER A 55 -7.73 4.87 2.45
N ALA A 56 -8.50 5.22 3.48
CA ALA A 56 -8.44 4.54 4.77
C ALA A 56 -8.86 3.06 4.65
N VAL A 57 -9.94 2.78 3.94
CA VAL A 57 -10.41 1.41 3.69
C VAL A 57 -9.38 0.62 2.88
N LEU A 58 -8.76 1.23 1.86
CA LEU A 58 -7.71 0.61 1.07
C LEU A 58 -6.48 0.28 1.94
N ALA A 59 -6.08 1.19 2.84
CA ALA A 59 -4.96 1.00 3.75
C ALA A 59 -5.18 -0.19 4.68
N VAL A 60 -6.36 -0.24 5.32
CA VAL A 60 -6.73 -1.28 6.28
C VAL A 60 -6.89 -2.62 5.56
N THR A 61 -7.66 -2.65 4.48
CA THR A 61 -7.90 -3.89 3.71
C THR A 61 -6.59 -4.42 3.14
N GLY A 62 -5.75 -3.57 2.56
CA GLY A 62 -4.47 -3.98 2.01
C GLY A 62 -3.49 -4.46 3.08
N TYR A 63 -3.51 -3.86 4.27
CA TYR A 63 -2.71 -4.33 5.41
C TYR A 63 -3.13 -5.74 5.86
N TYR A 64 -4.45 -5.99 6.01
CA TYR A 64 -4.95 -7.32 6.36
C TYR A 64 -4.65 -8.35 5.26
N LEU A 65 -4.85 -8.00 3.99
CA LEU A 65 -4.54 -8.89 2.86
C LEU A 65 -3.05 -9.24 2.83
N ALA A 66 -2.18 -8.26 3.06
CA ALA A 66 -0.74 -8.49 3.15
C ALA A 66 -0.40 -9.38 4.36
N GLY A 67 -1.08 -9.19 5.50
CA GLY A 67 -0.93 -10.05 6.68
C GLY A 67 -1.24 -11.51 6.38
N GLU A 68 -2.41 -11.78 5.79
CA GLU A 68 -2.85 -13.13 5.39
C GLU A 68 -1.93 -13.78 4.34
N MET A 69 -1.29 -13.00 3.47
CA MET A 69 -0.34 -13.52 2.47
C MET A 69 1.06 -13.81 3.05
N LEU A 70 1.36 -13.28 4.24
CA LEU A 70 2.66 -13.42 4.90
C LEU A 70 2.67 -14.49 6.01
N THR A 71 1.50 -14.89 6.50
CA THR A 71 1.30 -15.98 7.49
C THR A 71 1.04 -17.32 6.80
#